data_AF-A0A8X6KY47-F1
#
_entry.id   AF-A0A8X6KY47-F1
#
_cell.length_a   1.000
_cell.length_b   1.000
_cell.length_c   1.000
_cell.angle_alpha   90.00
_cell.angle_beta   90.00
_cell.angle_gamma   90.00
#
_symmetry.space_group_name_H-M   'P 1'
#
loop_
_entity.id
_entity.type
_entity.pdbx_description
1 polymer ?
#
loop_
_entity_poly.entity_id
_entity_poly.type
_entity_poly.pdbx_seq_one_letter_code
_entity_poly.pdbx_strand_id
1 'polypeptide(L)'
;MERVVQSNEPPIQYYIPHHPDNLTTKLRVVFNASSPTTTGPSLNDILMKGDVVEDVFETITRFRRHRFAFTTDIQKMYRQILVEASQRDLQRILWKVGSEEEIVTYRLKTVTYGMSNAPFLAIRTLQQLAKDEKTRFPLASEALLNDTYMDDIVSGAPDIETARRLQSELQDASAILRNGTSQVVF
;
A
#
# COMPACT_ATOMS: atom_id res chain seq x y z
N MET A 1 0.10 13.21 2.68
CA MET A 1 1.37 13.96 2.69
C MET A 1 1.27 15.09 3.68
N GLU A 2 2.40 15.60 4.17
CA GLU A 2 2.45 16.77 5.05
C GLU A 2 3.57 17.71 4.60
N ARG A 3 3.36 19.02 4.76
CA ARG A 3 4.33 20.04 4.37
C ARG A 3 5.50 20.00 5.34
N VAL A 4 6.72 20.03 4.82
CA VAL A 4 7.93 20.15 5.63
C VAL A 4 8.18 21.64 5.89
N VAL A 5 8.32 22.01 7.17
CA VAL A 5 8.73 23.35 7.58
C VAL A 5 10.24 23.31 7.78
N GLN A 6 10.98 24.21 7.13
CA GLN A 6 12.45 24.20 7.03
C GLN A 6 13.21 24.42 8.36
N SER A 7 12.54 24.45 9.51
CA SER A 7 13.15 24.84 10.78
C SER A 7 14.04 23.77 11.43
N ASN A 8 14.12 22.55 10.88
CA ASN A 8 15.13 21.54 11.24
C ASN A 8 15.13 20.41 10.20
N GLU A 9 16.09 20.42 9.27
CA GLU A 9 16.24 19.31 8.34
C GLU A 9 16.94 18.13 9.02
N PRO A 10 16.38 16.91 8.94
CA PRO A 10 17.05 15.72 9.45
C PRO A 10 18.31 15.42 8.62
N PRO A 11 19.32 14.77 9.21
CA PRO A 11 20.59 14.49 8.52
C PRO A 11 20.43 13.54 7.33
N ILE A 12 19.36 12.72 7.32
CA ILE A 12 19.08 11.75 6.25
C ILE A 12 17.72 12.09 5.65
N GLN A 13 17.71 12.38 4.36
CA GLN A 13 16.51 12.68 3.59
C GLN A 13 16.68 12.30 2.13
N TYR A 14 15.59 11.93 1.46
CA TYR A 14 15.58 11.59 0.04
C TYR A 14 14.39 12.22 -0.66
N TYR A 15 14.66 12.89 -1.78
CA TYR A 15 13.64 13.51 -2.62
C TYR A 15 13.35 12.60 -3.80
N ILE A 16 12.15 12.01 -3.83
CA ILE A 16 11.70 11.13 -4.88
C ILE A 16 11.30 11.96 -6.12
N PRO A 17 12.00 11.79 -7.25
CA PRO A 17 11.57 12.38 -8.51
C PRO A 17 10.17 11.88 -8.89
N HIS A 18 9.34 12.77 -9.41
CA HIS A 18 8.01 12.42 -9.87
C HIS A 18 7.59 13.23 -11.07
N HIS A 19 6.66 12.66 -11.83
CA HIS A 19 6.10 13.29 -13.02
C HIS A 19 4.63 12.89 -13.17
N PRO A 20 3.84 13.68 -13.91
CA PRO A 20 2.50 13.28 -14.27
C PRO A 20 2.53 12.17 -15.34
N ASP A 21 1.74 11.13 -15.14
CA ASP A 21 1.36 10.19 -16.20
C ASP A 21 0.10 10.71 -16.89
N ASN A 22 0.29 11.13 -18.13
CA ASN A 22 -0.72 11.74 -18.98
C ASN A 22 -1.43 10.73 -19.89
N LEU A 23 -1.18 9.42 -19.73
CA LEU A 23 -1.76 8.38 -20.58
C LEU A 23 -3.23 8.07 -20.24
N THR A 24 -3.75 8.54 -19.11
CA THR A 24 -5.13 8.27 -18.67
C THR A 24 -5.93 9.55 -18.44
N THR A 25 -7.26 9.47 -18.54
CA THR A 25 -8.20 10.60 -18.35
C THR A 25 -8.15 11.22 -16.95
N LYS A 26 -7.59 10.51 -15.96
CA LYS A 26 -7.32 11.05 -14.61
C LYS A 26 -5.81 11.20 -14.44
N LEU A 27 -5.35 12.40 -14.08
CA LEU A 27 -3.94 12.64 -13.76
C LEU A 27 -3.46 11.65 -12.69
N ARG A 28 -2.38 10.93 -12.98
CA ARG A 28 -1.67 10.09 -12.01
C ARG A 28 -0.28 10.66 -11.82
N VAL A 29 0.21 10.67 -10.58
CA VAL A 29 1.61 10.98 -10.32
C VAL A 29 2.38 9.66 -10.39
N VAL A 30 3.57 9.66 -10.97
CA VAL A 30 4.48 8.51 -10.95
C VAL A 30 5.69 8.90 -10.13
N PHE A 31 5.95 8.16 -9.05
CA PHE A 31 7.14 8.32 -8.23
C PHE A 31 8.24 7.37 -8.73
N ASN A 32 9.44 7.89 -8.95
CA ASN A 32 10.57 7.11 -9.46
C ASN A 32 11.69 7.04 -8.41
N ALA A 33 11.61 6.05 -7.52
CA ALA A 33 12.66 5.78 -6.53
C ALA A 33 13.85 4.98 -7.10
N SER A 34 13.83 4.67 -8.41
CA SER A 34 14.94 4.00 -9.12
C SER A 34 15.89 4.99 -9.82
N SER A 35 15.62 6.29 -9.74
CA SER A 35 16.53 7.32 -10.26
C SER A 35 17.85 7.33 -9.46
N PRO A 36 19.01 7.16 -10.14
CA PRO A 36 20.32 7.29 -9.52
C PRO A 36 20.47 8.65 -8.82
N THR A 37 21.07 8.64 -7.63
CA THR A 37 21.53 9.87 -6.99
C THR A 37 22.86 10.33 -7.57
N THR A 38 23.32 11.52 -7.17
CA THR A 38 24.66 12.02 -7.52
C THR A 38 25.79 11.14 -7.00
N THR A 39 25.52 10.28 -6.00
CA THR A 39 26.49 9.30 -5.48
C THR A 39 26.42 7.94 -6.19
N GLY A 40 25.48 7.75 -7.12
CA GLY A 40 25.33 6.52 -7.90
C GLY A 40 24.07 5.72 -7.58
N PRO A 41 23.88 5.18 -6.36
CA PRO A 41 22.73 4.33 -6.07
C PRO A 41 21.43 5.11 -6.04
N SER A 42 20.33 4.45 -6.41
CA SER A 42 18.97 4.93 -6.20
C SER A 42 18.44 4.52 -4.81
N LEU A 43 17.30 5.08 -4.40
CA LEU A 43 16.67 4.64 -3.14
C LEU A 43 16.28 3.15 -3.21
N ASN A 44 15.80 2.69 -4.37
CA ASN A 44 15.39 1.30 -4.58
C ASN A 44 16.56 0.29 -4.52
N ASP A 45 17.80 0.72 -4.72
CA ASP A 45 19.00 -0.11 -4.58
C ASP A 45 19.39 -0.32 -3.11
N ILE A 46 18.96 0.60 -2.24
CA ILE A 46 19.30 0.60 -0.80
C ILE A 46 18.18 -0.03 0.03
N LEU A 47 16.92 0.15 -0.39
CA LEU A 47 15.76 -0.40 0.31
C LEU A 47 15.76 -1.93 0.32
N MET A 48 15.47 -2.51 1.48
CA MET A 48 15.20 -3.94 1.61
C MET A 48 13.84 -4.26 0.99
N LYS A 49 13.84 -4.92 -0.16
CA LYS A 49 12.64 -5.23 -0.95
C LYS A 49 11.64 -6.11 -0.19
N GLY A 50 12.16 -7.08 0.56
CA GLY A 50 11.37 -8.15 1.17
C GLY A 50 10.82 -9.15 0.15
N ASP A 51 10.36 -10.29 0.63
CA ASP A 51 9.82 -11.36 -0.22
C ASP A 51 8.31 -11.24 -0.35
N VAL A 52 7.84 -11.16 -1.60
CA VAL A 52 6.43 -11.24 -1.94
C VAL A 52 6.19 -12.59 -2.60
N VAL A 53 5.50 -13.48 -1.88
CA VAL A 53 5.10 -14.78 -2.39
C VAL A 53 3.61 -14.75 -2.60
N GLU A 54 3.20 -14.66 -3.86
CA GLU A 54 1.80 -14.76 -4.27
C GLU A 54 1.70 -15.78 -5.40
N ASP A 55 0.88 -16.81 -5.21
CA ASP A 55 0.63 -17.83 -6.22
C ASP A 55 -0.74 -17.59 -6.84
N VAL A 56 -0.74 -16.93 -8.00
CA VAL A 56 -1.96 -16.64 -8.76
C VAL A 56 -2.71 -17.92 -9.15
N PHE A 57 -2.02 -19.03 -9.40
CA PHE A 57 -2.65 -20.29 -9.75
C PHE A 57 -3.39 -20.89 -8.55
N GLU A 58 -2.76 -20.86 -7.37
CA GLU A 58 -3.37 -21.34 -6.14
C GLU A 58 -4.61 -20.50 -5.77
N THR A 59 -4.48 -19.17 -5.86
CA THR A 59 -5.56 -18.21 -5.59
C THR A 59 -6.74 -18.43 -6.55
N ILE A 60 -6.51 -18.54 -7.86
CA ILE A 60 -7.58 -18.83 -8.84
C ILE A 60 -8.19 -20.22 -8.61
N THR A 61 -7.39 -21.20 -8.20
CA THR A 61 -7.86 -22.56 -7.93
C THR A 61 -8.83 -22.58 -6.74
N ARG A 62 -8.51 -21.88 -5.64
CA ARG A 62 -9.44 -21.69 -4.50
C ARG A 62 -10.71 -20.98 -4.93
N PHE A 63 -10.57 -19.86 -5.63
CA PHE A 63 -11.68 -19.04 -6.11
C PHE A 63 -12.72 -19.86 -6.90
N ARG A 64 -12.26 -20.74 -7.80
CA ARG A 64 -13.13 -21.60 -8.63
C ARG A 64 -13.90 -22.68 -7.86
N ARG A 65 -13.56 -22.95 -6.59
CA ARG A 65 -14.26 -23.96 -5.77
C ARG A 65 -15.52 -23.42 -5.11
N HIS A 66 -15.69 -22.10 -5.06
CA HIS A 66 -16.84 -21.49 -4.39
C HIS A 66 -18.11 -21.58 -5.25
N ARG A 67 -19.23 -21.90 -4.60
CA ARG A 67 -20.55 -21.87 -5.23
C ARG A 67 -21.02 -20.43 -5.45
N PHE A 68 -20.73 -19.54 -4.50
CA PHE A 68 -20.96 -18.10 -4.59
C PHE A 68 -19.61 -17.40 -4.48
N ALA A 69 -19.14 -16.85 -5.59
CA ALA A 69 -17.82 -16.23 -5.68
C ALA A 69 -17.95 -14.72 -5.94
N PHE A 70 -17.01 -13.93 -5.42
CA PHE A 70 -16.95 -12.50 -5.65
C PHE A 70 -15.50 -12.01 -5.64
N THR A 71 -15.31 -10.84 -6.22
CA THR A 71 -14.03 -10.13 -6.22
C THR A 71 -14.22 -8.76 -5.58
N THR A 72 -13.22 -8.28 -4.84
CA THR A 72 -13.21 -6.92 -4.30
C THR A 72 -11.81 -6.35 -4.33
N ASP A 73 -11.69 -5.04 -4.53
CA ASP A 73 -10.41 -4.33 -4.46
C ASP A 73 -10.25 -3.62 -3.12
N ILE A 74 -9.04 -3.61 -2.56
CA ILE A 74 -8.69 -2.76 -1.41
C ILE A 74 -8.29 -1.39 -1.96
N GLN A 75 -9.29 -0.51 -2.06
CA GLN A 75 -9.13 0.78 -2.73
C GLN A 75 -7.93 1.59 -2.19
N LYS A 76 -6.93 1.81 -3.05
CA LYS A 76 -5.71 2.56 -2.72
C LYS A 76 -4.96 1.96 -1.52
N MET A 77 -4.87 0.62 -1.42
CA MET A 77 -4.24 -0.13 -0.32
C MET A 77 -2.97 0.53 0.23
N TYR A 78 -1.97 0.76 -0.62
CA TYR A 78 -0.69 1.38 -0.22
C TYR A 78 -0.88 2.73 0.53
N ARG A 79 -1.86 3.53 0.12
CA ARG A 79 -2.13 4.86 0.70
C ARG A 79 -2.90 4.79 2.02
N GLN A 80 -3.35 3.61 2.44
CA GLN A 80 -3.98 3.41 3.74
C GLN A 80 -2.94 3.02 4.81
N ILE A 81 -1.73 2.63 4.41
CA ILE A 81 -0.72 2.09 5.31
C ILE A 81 0.26 3.20 5.68
N LEU A 82 0.32 3.54 6.97
CA LEU A 82 1.23 4.57 7.46
C LEU A 82 2.67 4.05 7.54
N VAL A 83 3.59 4.87 7.04
CA VAL A 83 5.02 4.68 7.24
C VAL A 83 5.40 5.27 8.60
N GLU A 84 6.28 4.57 9.31
CA GLU A 84 6.85 5.00 10.58
C GLU A 84 7.46 6.41 10.44
N ALA A 85 7.29 7.24 11.48
CA ALA A 85 7.54 8.68 11.39
C ALA A 85 9.01 9.02 11.06
N SER A 86 9.97 8.27 11.61
CA SER A 86 11.40 8.46 11.33
C SER A 86 11.79 8.15 9.88
N GLN A 87 11.05 7.29 9.20
CA GLN A 87 11.33 6.90 7.81
C GLN A 87 10.69 7.83 6.76
N ARG A 88 9.78 8.74 7.16
CA ARG A 88 9.02 9.57 6.19
C ARG A 88 9.88 10.55 5.41
N ASP A 89 11.02 10.98 5.97
CA ASP A 89 11.95 11.89 5.30
C ASP A 89 12.74 11.23 4.16
N LEU A 90 12.66 9.91 4.02
CA LEU A 90 13.13 9.18 2.82
C LEU A 90 12.11 9.24 1.66
N GLN A 91 10.93 9.82 1.88
CA GLN A 91 9.87 9.93 0.89
C GLN A 91 9.44 11.39 0.69
N ARG A 92 10.42 12.30 0.55
CA ARG A 92 10.14 13.71 0.24
C ARG A 92 9.86 13.91 -1.23
N ILE A 93 9.09 14.93 -1.54
CA ILE A 93 8.80 15.37 -2.91
C ILE A 93 8.82 16.90 -2.97
N LEU A 94 9.22 17.43 -4.13
CA LEU A 94 9.14 18.85 -4.46
C LEU A 94 7.87 19.12 -5.27
N TRP A 95 6.95 19.90 -4.73
CA TRP A 95 5.69 20.20 -5.38
C TRP A 95 5.64 21.67 -5.82
N LYS A 96 5.18 21.91 -7.06
CA LYS A 96 5.01 23.26 -7.61
C LYS A 96 3.65 23.32 -8.32
N VAL A 97 2.78 24.23 -7.91
CA VAL A 97 1.39 24.30 -8.41
C VAL A 97 1.31 25.10 -9.72
N GLY A 98 2.06 26.19 -9.84
CA GLY A 98 2.14 27.04 -11.04
C GLY A 98 3.57 27.47 -11.35
N SER A 99 3.84 27.99 -12.55
CA SER A 99 5.18 28.41 -12.98
C SER A 99 5.79 29.49 -12.09
N GLU A 100 4.96 30.38 -11.56
CA GLU A 100 5.37 31.51 -10.72
C GLU A 100 5.37 31.20 -9.22
N GLU A 101 4.84 30.04 -8.82
CA GLU A 101 4.76 29.68 -7.40
C GLU A 101 6.08 29.08 -6.89
N GLU A 102 6.33 29.28 -5.60
CA GLU A 102 7.47 28.68 -4.92
C GLU A 102 7.35 27.16 -4.85
N ILE A 103 8.49 26.48 -4.91
CA ILE A 103 8.55 25.04 -4.71
C ILE A 103 8.32 24.73 -3.23
N VAL A 104 7.35 23.88 -2.95
CA VAL A 104 7.01 23.42 -1.61
C VAL A 104 7.51 22.00 -1.40
N THR A 105 8.17 21.73 -0.28
CA THR A 105 8.55 20.37 0.10
C THR A 105 7.41 19.70 0.86
N TYR A 106 7.06 18.49 0.43
CA TYR A 106 6.17 17.59 1.17
C TYR A 106 6.90 16.30 1.51
N ARG A 107 6.48 15.63 2.58
CA ARG A 107 6.82 14.23 2.85
C ARG A 107 5.58 13.34 2.80
N LEU A 108 5.72 12.19 2.16
CA LEU A 108 4.65 11.20 2.04
C LEU A 108 4.55 10.43 3.36
N LYS A 109 3.32 10.19 3.83
CA LYS A 109 3.05 9.57 5.15
C LYS A 109 2.78 8.08 5.06
N THR A 110 2.53 7.59 3.85
CA THR A 110 2.00 6.26 3.60
C THR A 110 2.93 5.52 2.68
N VAL A 111 2.75 4.20 2.57
CA VAL A 111 3.48 3.42 1.57
C VAL A 111 3.21 4.03 0.18
N THR A 112 4.28 4.23 -0.58
CA THR A 112 4.27 4.93 -1.86
C THR A 112 4.65 3.95 -2.97
N TYR A 113 3.87 3.91 -4.03
CA TYR A 113 4.18 3.11 -5.23
C TYR A 113 5.47 3.61 -5.89
N GLY A 114 6.16 2.72 -6.62
CA GLY A 114 7.46 3.02 -7.22
C GLY A 114 8.65 2.78 -6.27
N MET A 115 8.40 2.50 -4.98
CA MET A 115 9.41 1.99 -4.06
C MET A 115 9.50 0.47 -4.14
N SER A 116 10.71 -0.09 -4.09
CA SER A 116 10.98 -1.51 -4.30
C SER A 116 10.44 -2.41 -3.19
N ASN A 117 10.23 -1.87 -1.98
CA ASN A 117 9.69 -2.59 -0.82
C ASN A 117 8.17 -2.40 -0.63
N ALA A 118 7.52 -1.52 -1.41
CA ALA A 118 6.12 -1.21 -1.23
C ALA A 118 5.19 -2.44 -1.30
N PRO A 119 5.36 -3.38 -2.26
CA PRO A 119 4.54 -4.60 -2.33
C PRO A 119 4.65 -5.45 -1.06
N PHE A 120 5.89 -5.69 -0.58
CA PHE A 120 6.12 -6.44 0.65
C PHE A 120 5.45 -5.77 1.85
N LEU A 121 5.66 -4.46 2.03
CA LEU A 121 5.05 -3.74 3.15
C LEU A 121 3.54 -3.86 3.14
N ALA A 122 2.91 -3.75 1.97
CA ALA A 122 1.47 -3.80 1.85
C ALA A 122 0.89 -5.18 2.19
N ILE A 123 1.42 -6.23 1.58
CA ILE A 123 0.98 -7.61 1.81
C ILE A 123 1.23 -8.03 3.27
N ARG A 124 2.39 -7.69 3.82
CA ARG A 124 2.73 -8.01 5.21
C ARG A 124 1.82 -7.31 6.21
N THR A 125 1.43 -6.06 5.94
CA THR A 125 0.44 -5.35 6.76
C THR A 125 -0.92 -6.04 6.70
N LEU A 126 -1.39 -6.48 5.52
CA LEU A 126 -2.64 -7.25 5.42
C LEU A 126 -2.58 -8.57 6.19
N GLN A 127 -1.49 -9.31 6.06
CA GLN A 127 -1.29 -10.56 6.78
C GLN A 127 -1.25 -10.35 8.29
N GLN A 128 -0.65 -9.26 8.77
CA GLN A 128 -0.63 -8.92 10.19
C GLN A 128 -2.02 -8.54 10.68
N LEU A 129 -2.75 -7.70 9.93
CA LEU A 129 -4.14 -7.35 10.22
C LEU A 129 -5.02 -8.60 10.34
N ALA A 130 -4.89 -9.54 9.41
CA ALA A 130 -5.64 -10.79 9.43
C ALA A 130 -5.31 -11.65 10.66
N LYS A 131 -4.08 -11.61 11.17
CA LYS A 131 -3.70 -12.32 12.39
C LYS A 131 -4.27 -11.65 13.63
N ASP A 132 -4.13 -10.32 13.72
CA ASP A 132 -4.56 -9.52 14.87
C ASP A 132 -6.08 -9.53 15.03
N GLU A 133 -6.81 -9.47 13.92
CA GLU A 133 -8.26 -9.37 13.89
C GLU A 133 -8.98 -10.71 13.70
N LYS A 134 -8.25 -11.84 13.68
CA LYS A 134 -8.81 -13.18 13.45
C LYS A 134 -10.00 -13.52 14.35
N THR A 135 -9.95 -13.09 15.60
CA THR A 135 -11.03 -13.34 16.57
C THR A 135 -12.29 -12.55 16.24
N ARG A 136 -12.15 -11.34 15.69
CA ARG A 136 -13.26 -10.46 15.35
C ARG A 136 -13.83 -10.75 13.96
N PHE A 137 -12.95 -11.04 12.99
CA PHE A 137 -13.28 -11.23 11.58
C PHE A 137 -12.67 -12.53 11.04
N PRO A 138 -13.13 -13.71 11.50
CA PRO A 138 -12.52 -14.97 11.15
C PRO A 138 -12.57 -15.28 9.64
N LEU A 139 -13.68 -14.95 8.96
CA LEU A 139 -13.83 -15.22 7.52
C LEU A 139 -12.95 -14.28 6.70
N ALA A 140 -12.97 -12.98 7.03
CA ALA A 140 -12.11 -12.01 6.35
C ALA A 140 -10.64 -12.32 6.57
N SER A 141 -10.25 -12.79 7.76
CA SER A 141 -8.86 -13.15 8.05
C SER A 141 -8.38 -14.34 7.22
N GLU A 142 -9.22 -15.34 7.02
CA GLU A 142 -8.90 -16.47 6.14
C GLU A 142 -8.77 -16.02 4.67
N ALA A 143 -9.69 -15.19 4.19
CA ALA A 143 -9.63 -14.63 2.84
C ALA A 143 -8.41 -13.73 2.64
N LEU A 144 -8.08 -12.86 3.60
CA LEU A 144 -6.92 -11.97 3.51
C LEU A 144 -5.59 -12.74 3.46
N LEU A 145 -5.52 -13.90 4.12
CA LEU A 145 -4.31 -14.73 4.15
C LEU A 145 -4.15 -15.61 2.90
N ASN A 146 -5.24 -16.05 2.27
CA ASN A 146 -5.19 -17.10 1.24
C ASN A 146 -5.72 -16.66 -0.13
N ASP A 147 -6.58 -15.64 -0.18
CA ASP A 147 -7.35 -15.26 -1.38
C ASP A 147 -7.00 -13.84 -1.87
N THR A 148 -6.01 -13.19 -1.24
CA THR A 148 -5.47 -11.91 -1.70
C THR A 148 -4.43 -12.13 -2.80
N TYR A 149 -4.52 -11.32 -3.85
CA TYR A 149 -3.50 -11.14 -4.86
C TYR A 149 -3.28 -9.65 -5.09
N MET A 150 -2.15 -9.13 -4.60
CA MET A 150 -1.85 -7.71 -4.54
C MET A 150 -2.97 -6.91 -3.83
N ASP A 151 -3.66 -6.03 -4.58
CA ASP A 151 -4.75 -5.20 -4.07
C ASP A 151 -6.13 -5.88 -4.22
N ASP A 152 -6.20 -7.03 -4.90
CA ASP A 152 -7.44 -7.76 -5.20
C ASP A 152 -7.66 -8.90 -4.21
N ILE A 153 -8.92 -9.13 -3.82
CA ILE A 153 -9.36 -10.30 -3.07
C ILE A 153 -10.33 -11.06 -3.94
N VAL A 154 -10.05 -12.34 -4.19
CA VAL A 154 -10.87 -13.22 -5.02
C VAL A 154 -11.32 -14.43 -4.21
N SER A 155 -12.48 -14.30 -3.58
CA SER A 155 -12.95 -15.27 -2.58
C SER A 155 -14.41 -15.66 -2.82
N GLY A 156 -14.97 -16.42 -1.90
CA GLY A 156 -16.35 -16.87 -1.99
C GLY A 156 -16.76 -17.78 -0.85
N ALA A 157 -17.94 -18.36 -0.98
CA ALA A 157 -18.54 -19.20 0.03
C ALA A 157 -19.45 -20.29 -0.58
N PRO A 158 -19.77 -21.35 0.18
CA PRO A 158 -20.72 -22.39 -0.27
C PRO A 158 -22.17 -21.91 -0.34
N ASP A 159 -22.53 -20.84 0.38
CA ASP A 159 -23.87 -20.27 0.42
C ASP A 159 -23.85 -18.72 0.43
N ILE A 160 -24.99 -18.12 0.09
CA ILE A 160 -25.11 -16.66 -0.07
C ILE A 160 -25.04 -15.89 1.26
N GLU A 161 -25.43 -16.50 2.38
CA GLU A 161 -25.41 -15.86 3.69
C GLU A 161 -23.96 -15.72 4.18
N THR A 162 -23.20 -16.81 4.10
CA THR A 162 -21.76 -16.81 4.38
C THR A 162 -21.00 -15.86 3.46
N ALA A 163 -21.33 -15.81 2.17
CA ALA A 163 -20.71 -14.86 1.23
C ALA A 163 -20.95 -13.40 1.64
N ARG A 164 -22.18 -13.04 2.03
CA ARG A 164 -22.51 -11.69 2.52
C ARG A 164 -21.82 -11.35 3.82
N ARG A 165 -21.73 -12.31 4.74
CA ARG A 165 -21.01 -12.13 6.00
C ARG A 165 -19.52 -11.89 5.75
N LEU A 166 -18.89 -12.69 4.90
CA LEU A 166 -17.50 -12.50 4.51
C LEU A 166 -17.29 -11.12 3.88
N GLN A 167 -18.18 -10.67 2.99
CA GLN A 167 -18.12 -9.33 2.40
C GLN A 167 -18.19 -8.24 3.48
N SER A 168 -19.09 -8.36 4.46
CA SER A 168 -19.19 -7.42 5.58
C SER A 168 -17.91 -7.41 6.43
N GLU A 169 -17.40 -8.59 6.79
CA GLU A 169 -16.17 -8.70 7.58
C GLU A 169 -14.96 -8.08 6.84
N LEU A 170 -14.85 -8.24 5.52
CA LEU A 170 -13.81 -7.60 4.71
C LEU A 170 -13.94 -6.06 4.68
N GLN A 171 -15.16 -5.54 4.60
CA GLN A 171 -15.40 -4.10 4.67
C GLN A 171 -14.99 -3.51 6.02
N ASP A 172 -15.31 -4.21 7.12
CA ASP A 172 -14.95 -3.80 8.47
C ASP A 172 -13.45 -3.91 8.73
N ALA A 173 -12.82 -5.01 8.31
CA ALA A 173 -11.36 -5.19 8.42
C ALA A 173 -10.61 -4.11 7.63
N SER A 174 -11.02 -3.82 6.39
CA SER A 174 -10.40 -2.75 5.59
C SER A 174 -10.61 -1.35 6.18
N ALA A 175 -11.65 -1.12 6.99
CA ALA A 175 -11.83 0.14 7.70
C ALA A 175 -10.72 0.37 8.76
N ILE A 176 -10.15 -0.69 9.32
CA ILE A 176 -9.05 -0.59 10.28
C ILE A 176 -7.80 0.00 9.62
N LEU A 177 -7.48 -0.43 8.39
CA LEU A 177 -6.38 0.15 7.61
C LEU A 177 -6.59 1.66 7.42
N ARG A 178 -7.81 2.07 7.04
CA ARG A 178 -8.15 3.48 6.80
C ARG A 178 -8.02 4.37 8.04
N ASN A 179 -8.23 3.81 9.23
CA ASN A 179 -8.15 4.55 10.49
C ASN A 179 -6.71 4.75 11.00
N GLY A 180 -5.71 4.23 10.28
CA GLY A 180 -4.30 4.49 10.58
C GLY A 180 -3.77 3.80 11.84
N THR A 181 -4.50 2.82 12.38
CA THR A 181 -4.05 1.98 13.50
C THR A 181 -2.96 1.00 13.09
N SER A 182 -2.82 0.72 11.80
CA SER A 182 -1.75 -0.11 11.26
C SER A 182 -0.54 0.76 10.86
N GLN A 183 0.44 0.85 11.77
CA GLN A 183 1.75 1.41 11.46
C GLN A 183 2.68 0.28 10.98
N VAL A 184 3.43 0.55 9.92
CA VAL A 184 4.53 -0.34 9.49
C VAL A 184 5.71 -0.09 10.42
N VAL A 185 5.96 -1.00 11.36
CA VAL A 185 7.20 -1.08 12.13
C VAL A 185 7.82 -2.44 11.83
N PHE A 186 8.85 -2.46 10.99
CA PHE A 186 9.66 -3.65 10.70
C PHE A 186 11.13 -3.28 10.85
#